data_AF-A0A3N6NFB0-F1
#
_entry.id   AF-A0A3N6NFB0-F1
#
_cell.length_a   1.000
_cell.length_b   1.000
_cell.length_c   1.000
_cell.angle_alpha   90.00
_cell.angle_beta   90.00
_cell.angle_gamma   90.00
#
_symmetry.space_group_name_H-M   'P 1'
#
loop_
_entity.id
_entity.type
_entity.pdbx_description
1 polymer ?
#
loop_
_entity_poly.entity_id
_entity_poly.type
_entity_poly.pdbx_seq_one_letter_code
_entity_poly.pdbx_strand_id
1 'polypeptide(L)' 'MVDPHQVNTIIATTVCAFFKDAPDAQIGTEEAKLLAKQITEALNAAGLQIVPVDSVITRS' A
#
# COMPACT_ATOMS: atom_id res chain seq x y z
N MET A 1 -14.66 8.29 -8.50
CA MET A 1 -13.55 7.53 -9.09
C MET A 1 -12.39 7.62 -8.12
N VAL A 2 -11.74 6.50 -7.80
CA VAL A 2 -10.47 6.53 -7.07
C VAL A 2 -9.44 7.18 -8.00
N ASP A 3 -8.76 8.22 -7.51
CA ASP A 3 -7.72 8.90 -8.28
C ASP A 3 -6.43 8.04 -8.26
N PRO A 4 -5.96 7.53 -9.41
CA PRO A 4 -4.78 6.67 -9.45
C PRO A 4 -3.51 7.42 -9.05
N HIS A 5 -3.46 8.75 -9.24
CA HIS A 5 -2.33 9.55 -8.77
C HIS A 5 -2.27 9.60 -7.24
N GLN A 6 -3.42 9.71 -6.56
CA GLN A 6 -3.52 9.68 -5.11
C GLN A 6 -3.04 8.33 -4.56
N VAL A 7 -3.49 7.21 -5.13
CA VAL A 7 -3.05 5.86 -4.74
C VAL A 7 -1.53 5.73 -4.88
N ASN A 8 -0.99 6.09 -6.06
CA ASN A 8 0.44 6.01 -6.33
C ASN A 8 1.25 6.89 -5.38
N THR A 9 0.73 8.08 -5.05
CA THR A 9 1.36 9.00 -4.09
C THR A 9 1.44 8.37 -2.71
N ILE A 10 0.34 7.80 -2.20
CA ILE A 10 0.30 7.16 -0.88
C ILE A 10 1.29 5.99 -0.79
N ILE A 11 1.31 5.13 -1.82
CA ILE A 11 2.24 3.99 -1.88
C ILE A 11 3.69 4.49 -1.90
N ALA A 12 4.02 5.42 -2.80
CA ALA A 12 5.38 5.96 -2.92
C ALA A 12 5.85 6.62 -1.63
N THR A 13 5.01 7.45 -1.00
CA THR A 13 5.32 8.08 0.29
C THR A 13 5.57 7.05 1.38
N THR A 14 4.75 5.99 1.46
CA THR A 14 4.90 4.95 2.48
C THR A 14 6.19 4.14 2.27
N VAL A 15 6.52 3.80 1.02
CA VAL A 15 7.77 3.12 0.67
C VAL A 15 8.96 4.01 1.04
N CYS A 16 8.99 5.27 0.61
CA CYS A 16 10.08 6.18 0.94
C CYS A 16 10.22 6.39 2.45
N ALA A 17 9.12 6.46 3.19
CA ALA A 17 9.15 6.56 4.65
C ALA A 17 9.74 5.31 5.32
N PHE A 18 9.39 4.13 4.82
CA PHE A 18 9.90 2.85 5.34
C PHE A 18 11.42 2.71 5.16
N PHE A 19 11.94 3.11 4.01
CA PHE A 19 13.38 3.03 3.70
C PHE A 19 14.18 4.24 4.19
N LYS A 20 13.54 5.26 4.76
CA LYS A 20 14.21 6.50 5.20
C LYS A 20 15.34 6.22 6.19
N ASP A 21 15.13 5.26 7.09
CA ASP A 21 16.11 4.91 8.13
C ASP A 21 17.12 3.86 7.67
N ALA A 22 16.88 3.18 6.54
CA ALA A 22 17.77 2.15 6.00
C ALA A 22 17.64 2.04 4.46
N PRO A 23 18.26 2.96 3.70
CA PRO A 23 18.12 3.03 2.23
C PRO A 23 18.74 1.83 1.48
N ASP A 24 19.67 1.11 2.11
CA ASP A 24 20.33 -0.09 1.58
C ASP A 24 19.83 -1.39 2.26
N ALA A 25 18.70 -1.34 2.97
CA ALA A 25 18.15 -2.52 3.62
C ALA A 25 17.68 -3.54 2.58
N GLN A 26 18.32 -4.70 2.56
CA GLN A 26 17.78 -5.88 1.91
C GLN A 26 16.57 -6.34 2.72
N ILE A 27 15.37 -5.99 2.26
CA ILE A 27 14.14 -6.34 2.95
C ILE A 27 13.88 -7.85 2.90
N GLY A 28 13.83 -8.45 4.07
CA GLY A 28 13.34 -9.82 4.26
C GLY A 28 11.82 -9.91 4.14
N THR A 29 11.32 -11.15 4.18
CA THR A 29 9.88 -11.45 4.11
C THR A 29 9.06 -10.75 5.21
N GLU A 30 9.64 -10.59 6.41
CA GLU A 30 8.95 -9.95 7.54
C GLU A 30 8.88 -8.44 7.35
N GLU A 31 9.96 -7.78 6.92
CA GLU A 31 9.92 -6.36 6.57
C GLU A 31 8.98 -6.08 5.40
N ALA A 32 8.94 -6.96 4.40
CA ALA A 32 8.00 -6.86 3.30
C ALA A 32 6.54 -6.92 3.76
N LYS A 33 6.21 -7.81 4.72
CA LYS A 33 4.87 -7.86 5.34
C LYS A 33 4.54 -6.58 6.11
N LEU A 34 5.50 -6.05 6.86
CA LEU A 34 5.33 -4.78 7.60
C LEU A 34 5.09 -3.61 6.65
N LEU A 35 5.85 -3.52 5.55
CA LEU A 35 5.65 -2.53 4.51
C LEU A 35 4.25 -2.65 3.87
N ALA A 36 3.85 -3.87 3.49
CA ALA A 36 2.53 -4.12 2.92
C ALA A 36 1.39 -3.72 3.88
N LYS A 37 1.55 -4.00 5.18
CA LYS A 37 0.61 -3.57 6.21
C LYS A 37 0.51 -2.04 6.28
N GLN A 38 1.65 -1.34 6.34
CA GLN A 38 1.68 0.12 6.39
C GLN A 38 1.05 0.77 5.16
N ILE A 39 1.28 0.21 3.96
CA ILE A 39 0.62 0.68 2.73
C ILE A 39 -0.89 0.51 2.84
N THR A 40 -1.36 -0.65 3.32
CA THR A 40 -2.80 -0.92 3.48
C THR A 40 -3.44 0.02 4.50
N GLU A 41 -2.77 0.28 5.62
CA GLU A 41 -3.24 1.22 6.65
C GLU A 41 -3.30 2.66 6.13
N ALA A 42 -2.27 3.10 5.38
CA ALA A 42 -2.23 4.44 4.78
C ALA A 42 -3.34 4.63 3.73
N LEU A 43 -3.60 3.61 2.90
CA LEU A 43 -4.70 3.63 1.95
C LEU A 43 -6.05 3.68 2.67
N ASN A 44 -6.25 2.85 3.70
CA ASN A 44 -7.49 2.85 4.47
C ASN A 44 -7.73 4.19 5.18
N ALA A 45 -6.69 4.82 5.72
CA ALA A 45 -6.75 6.15 6.32
C ALA A 45 -7.14 7.24 5.30
N ALA A 46 -6.79 7.07 4.03
CA ALA A 46 -7.22 7.94 2.93
C ALA A 46 -8.63 7.61 2.40
N GLY A 47 -9.33 6.66 3.00
CA GLY A 47 -10.65 6.20 2.53
C GLY A 47 -10.60 5.26 1.33
N LEU A 48 -9.42 4.72 1.02
CA LEU A 48 -9.18 3.80 -0.10
C LEU A 48 -9.09 2.37 0.42
N GLN A 49 -9.97 1.49 -0.05
CA GLN A 49 -9.95 0.08 0.32
C GLN A 49 -9.35 -0.76 -0.80
N ILE A 50 -8.39 -1.63 -0.44
CA ILE A 50 -7.92 -2.69 -1.32
C ILE A 50 -8.89 -3.86 -1.18
N VAL A 51 -9.58 -4.21 -2.27
CA VAL A 51 -10.47 -5.37 -2.33
C VAL A 51 -9.96 -6.36 -3.39
N PRO A 52 -10.13 -7.68 -3.18
CA PRO A 52 -9.83 -8.67 -4.20
C PRO A 52 -10.66 -8.39 -5.45
N VAL A 53 -10.03 -8.46 -6.63
CA VAL A 53 -10.72 -8.16 -7.91
C VAL A 53 -11.89 -9.13 -8.14
N ASP A 54 -11.79 -10.36 -7.63
CA ASP A 54 -12.82 -11.39 -7.73
C ASP A 54 -14.11 -11.07 -6.93
N SER A 55 -14.04 -10.16 -5.95
CA SER A 55 -15.23 -9.69 -5.21
C SER A 55 -16.06 -8.66 -5.99
N VAL A 56 -15.55 -8.14 -7.11
CA VAL A 56 -16.25 -7.14 -7.94
C VAL A 56 -17.15 -7.80 -9.00
N ILE A 57 -16.90 -9.06 -9.36
CA ILE A 57 -17.57 -9.73 -10.49
C ILE A 57 -18.85 -10.49 -10.07
N THR A 58 -19.11 -10.70 -8.78
CA THR A 58 -20.27 -11.48 -8.28
C THR A 58 -21.54 -10.67 -7.97
N ARG A 59 -21.65 -9.43 -8.48
CA ARG A 59 -22.94 -8.70 -8.52
C ARG A 59 -23.30 -8.37 -9.97
N SER A 60 -23.78 -9.40 -10.70
CA SER A 60 -24.54 -9.23 -11.95
C SER A 60 -25.87 -9.96 -11.80
#